data_AF-J2Y3I2-F1
#
_entry.id   AF-J2Y3I2-F1
#
_cell.length_a   1.000
_cell.length_b   1.000
_cell.length_c   1.000
_cell.angle_alpha   90.00
_cell.angle_beta   90.00
_cell.angle_gamma   90.00
#
_symmetry.space_group_name_H-M   'P 1'
#
loop_
_entity.id
_entity.type
_entity.pdbx_description
1 polymer ?
#
loop_
_entity_poly.entity_id
_entity_poly.type
_entity_poly.pdbx_seq_one_letter_code
_entity_poly.pdbx_strand_id
1 'polypeptide(L)' 'MKKVLLLGASGFIGQGVYEILRQEQDLRFTRHSRSPKADFAVCEVGSKAFIELVKDHDFIANCMGIGLRRLGMAVPITRH' A
#
# COMPACT_ATOMS: atom_id res chain seq x y z
N MET A 1 7.02 -12.65 -14.76
CA MET A 1 6.07 -11.93 -13.89
C MET A 1 6.76 -11.57 -12.59
N LYS A 2 6.92 -10.28 -12.31
CA LYS A 2 7.56 -9.73 -11.10
C LYS A 2 6.52 -9.47 -10.02
N LYS A 3 6.83 -9.83 -8.78
CA LYS A 3 5.95 -9.65 -7.62
C LYS A 3 6.22 -8.30 -6.96
N VAL A 4 5.18 -7.50 -6.80
CA VAL A 4 5.24 -6.17 -6.17
C VAL A 4 4.42 -6.15 -4.90
N LEU A 5 5.06 -5.83 -3.77
CA LEU A 5 4.39 -5.57 -2.51
C LEU A 5 4.04 -4.09 -2.43
N LEU A 6 2.74 -3.77 -2.36
CA LEU A 6 2.26 -2.40 -2.23
C LEU A 6 1.87 -2.12 -0.77
N LEU A 7 2.69 -1.33 -0.09
CA LEU A 7 2.42 -0.85 1.27
C LEU A 7 1.58 0.44 1.21
N GLY A 8 0.63 0.61 2.14
CA GLY A 8 -0.27 1.75 2.10
C GLY A 8 -1.29 1.68 0.95
N ALA A 9 -1.52 0.48 0.40
CA ALA A 9 -2.40 0.23 -0.74
C ALA A 9 -3.86 0.66 -0.54
N SER A 10 -4.31 0.84 0.71
CA SER A 10 -5.66 1.31 1.04
C SER A 10 -5.79 2.83 1.12
N GLY A 11 -4.68 3.58 1.09
CA GLY A 11 -4.68 5.03 1.13
C GLY A 11 -4.90 5.64 -0.25
N PHE A 12 -5.19 6.95 -0.29
CA PHE A 12 -5.45 7.68 -1.54
C PHE A 12 -4.35 7.48 -2.60
N ILE A 13 -3.08 7.69 -2.22
CA ILE A 13 -1.94 7.50 -3.12
C ILE A 13 -1.78 6.02 -3.52
N GLY A 14 -1.83 5.11 -2.54
CA GLY A 14 -1.65 3.68 -2.80
C GLY A 14 -2.71 3.11 -3.74
N GLN A 15 -3.97 3.52 -3.61
CA GLN A 15 -5.03 3.10 -4.51
C GLN A 15 -4.79 3.62 -5.93
N GLY A 16 -4.39 4.88 -6.10
CA GLY A 16 -4.04 5.43 -7.41
C GLY A 16 -2.89 4.68 -8.08
N VAL A 17 -1.82 4.40 -7.32
CA VAL A 17 -0.68 3.61 -7.81
C VAL A 17 -1.11 2.21 -8.24
N TYR A 18 -1.96 1.53 -7.45
CA TYR A 18 -2.47 0.22 -7.80
C TYR A 18 -3.30 0.23 -9.10
N GLU A 19 -4.20 1.19 -9.25
CA GLU A 19 -5.08 1.26 -10.43
C GLU A 19 -4.34 1.50 -11.75
N ILE A 20 -3.24 2.26 -11.69
CA ILE A 20 -2.38 2.51 -12.85
C ILE A 20 -1.56 1.25 -13.15
N LEU A 21 -0.84 0.72 -12.15
CA LEU A 21 0.15 -0.33 -12.39
C LEU A 21 -0.45 -1.73 -12.57
N ARG A 22 -1.68 -2.00 -12.09
CA ARG A 22 -2.34 -3.30 -12.28
C ARG A 22 -2.62 -3.64 -13.75
N GLN A 23 -2.51 -2.65 -14.63
CA GLN A 23 -2.68 -2.81 -16.08
C GLN A 23 -1.42 -3.39 -16.75
N GLU A 24 -0.28 -3.35 -16.06
CA GLU A 24 0.99 -3.89 -16.54
C GLU A 24 0.99 -5.42 -16.44
N GLN A 25 1.09 -6.09 -17.59
CA GLN A 25 0.96 -7.56 -17.69
C GLN A 25 2.11 -8.32 -17.00
N ASP A 26 3.26 -7.67 -16.82
CA ASP A 26 4.44 -8.28 -16.21
C ASP A 26 4.47 -8.17 -14.68
N LEU A 27 3.50 -7.50 -14.07
CA LEU A 27 3.46 -7.23 -12.64
C LEU A 27 2.34 -8.01 -11.94
N ARG A 28 2.67 -8.62 -10.81
CA ARG A 28 1.71 -9.22 -9.88
C ARG A 28 1.74 -8.47 -8.56
N PHE A 29 0.59 -7.93 -8.16
CA PHE A 29 0.49 -7.11 -6.95
C PHE A 29 -0.04 -7.89 -5.76
N THR A 30 0.64 -7.73 -4.62
CA THR A 30 0.09 -8.01 -3.30
C THR A 30 -0.12 -6.70 -2.57
N ARG A 31 -1.36 -6.41 -2.20
CA ARG A 31 -1.71 -5.21 -1.43
C ARG A 31 -1.63 -5.54 0.06
N HIS A 32 -0.87 -4.77 0.82
CA HIS A 32 -0.72 -4.96 2.26
C HIS A 32 -1.59 -3.99 3.05
N SER A 33 -2.12 -4.48 4.17
CA SER A 33 -2.79 -3.67 5.20
C SER A 33 -2.43 -4.17 6.59
N ARG A 34 -2.43 -3.26 7.57
CA ARG A 34 -2.32 -3.62 9.00
C ARG A 34 -3.67 -3.99 9.62
N SER A 35 -4.77 -3.60 8.97
CA SER A 35 -6.14 -3.91 9.40
C SER A 35 -6.83 -4.85 8.41
N PRO A 36 -7.77 -5.71 8.86
CA PRO A 36 -8.50 -6.61 7.99
C PRO A 36 -9.15 -5.88 6.81
N LYS A 37 -8.91 -6.37 5.58
CA LYS A 37 -9.52 -5.86 4.36
C LYS A 37 -9.56 -6.97 3.32
N ALA A 38 -10.69 -7.10 2.61
CA ALA A 38 -10.84 -8.08 1.55
C ALA A 38 -9.78 -7.87 0.46
N ASP A 39 -9.14 -8.96 0.01
CA ASP A 39 -8.10 -8.98 -1.03
C ASP A 39 -6.79 -8.26 -0.65
N PHE A 40 -6.47 -8.20 0.65
CA PHE A 40 -5.21 -7.69 1.17
C PHE A 40 -4.50 -8.76 1.98
N ALA A 41 -3.17 -8.78 1.90
CA ALA A 41 -2.34 -9.46 2.87
C ALA A 41 -2.36 -8.65 4.17
N VAL A 42 -2.82 -9.27 5.26
CA VAL A 42 -3.00 -8.60 6.55
C VAL A 42 -1.98 -9.13 7.55
N CYS A 43 -1.05 -8.26 7.97
CA CYS A 43 -0.10 -8.55 9.02
C CYS A 43 0.47 -7.24 9.61
N GLU A 44 0.96 -7.32 10.84
CA GLU A 44 1.64 -6.20 11.50
C GLU A 44 3.01 -5.95 10.86
N VAL A 45 3.35 -4.68 10.64
CA VAL A 45 4.66 -4.28 10.10
C VAL A 45 5.76 -4.66 11.10
N GLY A 46 6.81 -5.33 10.62
CA GLY A 46 7.91 -5.82 11.46
C GLY A 46 7.68 -7.19 12.09
N SER A 47 6.46 -7.76 11.98
CA SER A 47 6.22 -9.14 12.38
C SER A 47 6.97 -10.14 11.48
N LYS A 48 7.17 -11.38 11.97
CA LYS A 48 7.74 -12.46 11.17
C LYS A 48 6.97 -12.66 9.86
N ALA A 49 5.63 -12.61 9.90
CA ALA A 49 4.79 -12.75 8.73
C ALA A 49 5.03 -11.61 7.71
N PHE A 50 5.21 -10.38 8.17
CA PHE A 50 5.54 -9.26 7.30
C PHE A 50 6.94 -9.39 6.68
N ILE A 51 7.92 -9.85 7.44
CA ILE A 51 9.28 -10.08 6.93
C ILE A 51 9.26 -11.15 5.83
N GLU A 52 8.56 -12.26 6.04
CA GLU A 52 8.42 -13.30 5.02
C GLU A 52 7.62 -12.79 3.81
N LEU A 53 6.60 -11.96 4.03
CA LEU A 53 5.88 -11.29 2.94
C LEU A 53 6.83 -10.42 2.12
N VAL A 54 7.69 -9.62 2.75
CA VAL A 54 8.67 -8.78 2.04
C VAL A 54 9.65 -9.64 1.22
N LYS A 55 10.15 -10.73 1.79
CA LYS A 55 11.09 -11.64 1.10
C LYS A 55 10.50 -12.34 -0.11
N ASP A 56 9.19 -12.58 -0.14
CA ASP A 56 8.51 -13.22 -1.28
C ASP A 56 8.33 -12.29 -2.50
N HIS A 57 8.66 -11.00 -2.39
CA HIS A 57 8.44 -10.01 -3.45
C HIS A 57 9.75 -9.49 -4.05
N ASP A 58 9.74 -9.24 -5.37
CA ASP A 58 10.88 -8.66 -6.10
C ASP A 58 11.05 -7.16 -5.78
N PHE A 59 9.92 -6.45 -5.59
CA PHE A 59 9.90 -5.00 -5.38
C PHE A 59 8.92 -4.60 -4.30
N ILE A 60 9.21 -3.47 -3.65
CA ILE A 60 8.32 -2.84 -2.66
C ILE A 60 7.98 -1.43 -3.14
N ALA A 61 6.69 -1.18 -3.35
CA ALA A 61 6.15 0.16 -3.52
C ALA A 61 5.60 0.64 -2.17
N ASN A 62 6.31 1.57 -1.53
CA ASN A 62 5.88 2.10 -0.24
C ASN A 62 5.06 3.39 -0.41
N CYS A 63 3.74 3.25 -0.31
CA CYS A 63 2.79 4.37 -0.31
C CYS A 63 2.21 4.63 1.08
N MET A 64 2.84 4.12 2.15
CA MET A 64 2.44 4.45 3.51
C MET A 64 2.74 5.92 3.80
N GLY A 65 1.72 6.67 4.18
CA GLY A 65 1.87 8.03 4.68
C GLY A 65 1.26 8.15 6.07
N ILE A 66 1.75 9.11 6.86
CA ILE A 66 1.04 9.61 8.03
C ILE A 66 0.06 10.66 7.49
N GLY A 67 -1.25 10.47 7.69
CA GLY A 67 -2.24 11.45 7.22
C GLY A 67 -1.96 12.85 7.79
N LEU A 68 -2.04 13.88 6.95
CA LEU A 68 -1.77 15.29 7.32
C LEU A 68 -2.54 15.76 8.56
N ARG A 69 -3.72 15.19 8.85
CA ARG A 69 -4.47 15.42 10.11
C ARG A 69 -3.68 15.10 11.37
N ARG A 70 -2.81 14.09 11.34
CA ARG A 70 -1.93 13.73 12.48
C ARG A 70 -0.71 14.65 12.62
N LEU A 71 -0.42 15.47 11.61
CA LEU A 71 0.64 16.48 11.62
C LEU A 71 0.13 17.88 11.99
N GLY A 72 -1.13 18.00 12.45
CA GLY A 72 -1.73 19.29 12.82
C GLY A 72 -2.06 20.21 11.64
N MET A 73 -1.82 19.77 10.42
CA MET A 73 -2.04 20.55 9.20
C MET A 73 -3.49 20.35 8.73
N ALA A 74 -4.40 21.15 9.27
CA ALA A 74 -5.75 21.30 8.70
C ALA A 74 -5.64 22.06 7.37
N VAL A 75 -5.54 21.34 6.25
CA VAL A 75 -5.68 21.96 4.93
C VAL A 75 -7.18 22.21 4.70
N PRO A 76 -7.62 23.47 4.50
CA PRO A 76 -9.00 23.73 4.14
C PRO A 76 -9.25 23.15 2.76
N ILE A 77 -10.16 22.19 2.67
CA ILE A 77 -10.64 21.68 1.39
C ILE A 77 -11.61 22.73 0.87
N THR A 78 -11.14 23.68 0.08
CA THR A 78 -12.01 24.47 -0.80
C THR A 78 -12.58 23.53 -1.84
N ARG A 79 -13.89 23.22 -1.71
CA ARG A 79 -14.65 22.58 -2.78
C ARG A 79 -14.91 23.65 -3.84
N HIS A 80 -14.45 23.40 -5.07
CA HIS A 80 -14.97 24.06 -6.28
C HIS A 80 -16.11 23.22 -6.84
#